data_AF-A0A7S2D172-F1
#
_entry.id   AF-A0A7S2D172-F1
#
_cell.length_a   1.000
_cell.length_b   1.000
_cell.length_c   1.000
_cell.angle_alpha   90.00
_cell.angle_beta   90.00
_cell.angle_gamma   90.00
#
_symmetry.space_group_name_H-M   'P 1'
#
loop_
_entity.id
_entity.type
_entity.pdbx_description
1 polymer ?
#
loop_
_entity_poly.entity_id
_entity_poly.type
_entity_poly.pdbx_seq_one_letter_code
_entity_poly.pdbx_strand_id
1 'polypeptide(L)'
;IVVGEEAPQEEEGGLKRKWESGPGAEQQQEEADAEQQAAFAAYQDPEFAAYQETLAKGEALVAEAREAAGQGQRSWAYAKFCQGLELLLENAPPEEAWDEESVQMRQHLSAYMQEAEDLKASLDNSWTTWSSQADVTPEKSASMAPSKGPHRGVAPGQDTFLRNRVAECEAVMQGAHDLEVQGMAEDAYNEYCRGLRNFQQATRKMGEETSNAEALKRRVDFHLAKAPRLKERIIKAGLSTTSLLVTPGRQKPQQDQGPRPPSTPPPQPARSRSPVKR
;
A
#
# COMPACT_ATOMS: atom_id res chain seq x y z
N ILE A 1 40.20 -14.45 -54.56
CA ILE A 1 38.98 -14.54 -55.38
C ILE A 1 38.07 -13.42 -54.86
N VAL A 2 38.19 -12.14 -55.22
CA VAL A 2 38.23 -11.43 -56.51
C VAL A 2 37.14 -11.89 -57.48
N VAL A 3 35.97 -11.30 -57.32
CA VAL A 3 34.93 -11.05 -58.33
C VAL A 3 34.24 -9.76 -57.83
N GLY A 4 34.25 -8.59 -58.47
CA GLY A 4 34.43 -8.29 -59.89
C GLY A 4 33.06 -8.13 -60.54
N GLU A 5 32.28 -7.13 -60.10
CA GLU A 5 30.98 -6.81 -60.69
C GLU A 5 31.03 -5.37 -61.22
N GLU A 6 31.23 -5.28 -62.53
CA GLU A 6 31.20 -4.06 -63.34
C GLU A 6 29.77 -3.54 -63.43
N ALA A 7 29.56 -2.30 -63.01
CA ALA A 7 28.33 -1.56 -63.25
C ALA A 7 28.39 -0.86 -64.63
N PRO A 8 27.32 -0.89 -65.43
CA PRO A 8 27.27 -0.21 -66.72
C PRO A 8 27.18 1.31 -66.54
N GLN A 9 28.10 2.03 -67.19
CA GLN A 9 28.00 3.47 -67.43
C GLN A 9 26.90 3.73 -68.46
N GLU A 10 25.76 4.24 -68.01
CA GLU A 10 24.75 4.82 -68.90
C GLU A 10 25.09 6.28 -69.19
N GLU A 11 25.14 6.61 -70.48
CA GLU A 11 25.38 7.96 -71.01
C GLU A 11 24.29 8.93 -70.59
N GLU A 12 24.68 9.97 -69.83
CA GLU A 12 23.88 11.16 -69.60
C GLU A 12 23.73 11.99 -70.88
N GLY A 13 22.73 11.63 -71.70
CA GLY A 13 22.17 12.48 -72.74
C GLY A 13 21.38 13.63 -72.13
N GLY A 14 22.08 14.69 -71.73
CA GLY A 14 21.53 15.90 -71.13
C GLY A 14 20.59 16.69 -72.05
N LEU A 15 19.30 16.38 -72.03
CA LEU A 15 18.24 17.31 -72.38
C LEU A 15 17.89 18.14 -71.13
N LYS A 16 18.62 19.23 -70.92
CA LYS A 16 18.27 20.29 -69.95
C LYS A 16 17.01 21.02 -70.44
N ARG A 17 15.86 20.37 -70.30
CA ARG A 17 14.56 21.06 -70.30
C ARG A 17 14.52 21.88 -69.01
N LYS A 18 14.75 23.18 -69.15
CA LYS A 18 14.52 24.17 -68.10
C LYS A 18 13.02 24.23 -67.87
N TRP A 19 12.52 23.34 -67.00
CA TRP A 19 11.17 23.44 -66.46
C TRP A 19 11.17 24.67 -65.57
N GLU A 20 10.57 25.76 -66.05
CA GLU A 20 10.21 26.88 -65.18
C GLU A 20 9.11 26.35 -64.26
N SER A 21 9.52 25.80 -63.12
CA SER A 21 8.63 25.48 -62.00
C SER A 21 7.91 26.76 -61.62
N GLY A 22 6.67 26.89 -62.07
CA GLY A 22 5.80 27.96 -61.62
C GLY A 22 5.62 27.83 -60.10
N PRO A 23 5.55 28.96 -59.36
CA PRO A 23 5.47 28.98 -57.89
C PRO A 23 4.21 28.32 -57.29
N GLY A 24 3.37 27.66 -58.11
CA GLY A 24 2.15 26.97 -57.66
C GLY A 24 2.28 25.45 -57.48
N ALA A 25 3.35 24.81 -57.96
CA ALA A 25 3.49 23.35 -57.85
C ALA A 25 3.98 22.91 -56.46
N GLU A 26 4.92 23.63 -55.84
CA GLU A 26 5.34 23.39 -54.45
C GLU A 26 4.19 23.62 -53.47
N GLN A 27 3.37 24.65 -53.72
CA GLN A 27 2.24 24.99 -52.85
C GLN A 27 1.14 23.92 -52.84
N GLN A 28 0.91 23.24 -53.97
CA GLN A 28 -0.07 22.14 -54.06
C GLN A 28 0.43 20.85 -53.41
N GLN A 29 1.74 20.59 -53.45
CA GLN A 29 2.33 19.43 -52.77
C GLN A 29 2.26 19.60 -51.25
N GLU A 30 2.59 20.80 -50.75
CA GLU A 30 2.55 21.12 -49.32
C GLU A 30 1.13 21.04 -48.74
N GLU A 31 0.11 21.47 -49.51
CA GLU A 31 -1.29 21.38 -49.08
C GLU A 31 -1.80 19.93 -49.05
N ALA A 32 -1.38 19.08 -50.01
CA ALA A 32 -1.74 17.66 -50.03
C ALA A 32 -1.08 16.86 -48.90
N ASP A 33 0.18 17.15 -48.58
CA ASP A 33 0.88 16.54 -47.45
C ASP A 33 0.24 16.99 -46.11
N ALA A 34 -0.14 18.26 -45.98
CA ALA A 34 -0.84 18.77 -44.80
C ALA A 34 -2.23 18.14 -44.63
N GLU A 35 -2.99 17.94 -45.71
CA GLU A 35 -4.32 17.31 -45.66
C GLU A 35 -4.22 15.82 -45.30
N GLN A 36 -3.22 15.10 -45.84
CA GLN A 36 -2.95 13.72 -45.44
C GLN A 36 -2.51 13.62 -43.98
N GLN A 37 -1.67 14.54 -43.51
CA GLN A 37 -1.21 14.56 -42.12
C GLN A 37 -2.36 14.89 -41.15
N ALA A 38 -3.25 15.81 -41.53
CA ALA A 38 -4.47 16.13 -40.79
C ALA A 38 -5.48 14.97 -40.77
N ALA A 39 -5.65 14.27 -41.90
CA ALA A 39 -6.51 13.09 -41.98
C ALA A 39 -5.97 11.93 -41.14
N PHE A 40 -4.65 11.72 -41.10
CA PHE A 40 -4.01 10.72 -40.25
C PHE A 40 -4.12 11.08 -38.76
N ALA A 41 -3.95 12.36 -38.41
CA ALA A 41 -4.15 12.85 -37.04
C ALA A 41 -5.62 12.72 -36.59
N ALA A 42 -6.59 12.95 -37.50
CA ALA A 42 -8.02 12.78 -37.23
C ALA A 42 -8.43 11.30 -37.09
N TYR A 43 -7.60 10.37 -37.58
CA TYR A 43 -7.82 8.92 -37.44
C TYR A 43 -7.16 8.33 -36.19
N GLN A 44 -6.50 9.14 -35.35
CA GLN A 44 -6.09 8.66 -34.04
C GLN A 44 -7.35 8.34 -33.22
N ASP A 45 -7.52 7.06 -32.94
CA ASP A 45 -8.62 6.56 -32.16
C ASP A 45 -8.61 7.26 -30.79
N PRO A 46 -9.68 7.97 -30.39
CA PRO A 46 -9.75 8.60 -29.07
C PRO A 46 -9.56 7.58 -27.93
N GLU A 47 -9.87 6.30 -28.17
CA GLU A 47 -9.61 5.22 -27.22
C GLU A 47 -8.10 4.99 -27.02
N PHE A 48 -7.31 5.07 -28.10
CA PHE A 48 -5.84 4.98 -28.03
C PHE A 48 -5.21 6.18 -27.33
N ALA A 49 -5.76 7.38 -27.50
CA ALA A 49 -5.30 8.56 -26.77
C ALA A 49 -5.56 8.45 -25.26
N ALA A 50 -6.76 8.01 -24.87
CA ALA A 50 -7.10 7.77 -23.46
C ALA A 50 -6.25 6.66 -22.82
N TYR A 51 -5.94 5.62 -23.62
CA TYR A 51 -5.02 4.56 -23.25
C TYR A 51 -3.62 5.10 -22.94
N GLN A 52 -3.04 5.90 -23.84
CA GLN A 52 -1.72 6.52 -23.65
C GLN A 52 -1.69 7.45 -22.43
N GLU A 53 -2.75 8.23 -22.20
CA GLU A 53 -2.84 9.09 -21.01
C GLU A 53 -2.83 8.27 -19.71
N THR A 54 -3.54 7.14 -19.70
CA THR A 54 -3.60 6.25 -18.54
C THR A 54 -2.26 5.56 -18.27
N LEU A 55 -1.55 5.15 -19.33
CA LEU A 55 -0.18 4.64 -19.22
C LEU A 55 0.76 5.69 -18.64
N ALA A 56 0.75 6.91 -19.19
CA ALA A 56 1.59 8.01 -18.71
C ALA A 56 1.33 8.33 -17.23
N LYS A 57 0.06 8.26 -16.80
CA LYS A 57 -0.31 8.42 -15.39
C LYS A 57 0.22 7.30 -14.50
N GLY A 58 0.16 6.05 -14.97
CA GLY A 58 0.73 4.90 -14.27
C GLY A 58 2.25 5.04 -14.10
N GLU A 59 2.96 5.43 -15.15
CA GLU A 59 4.42 5.66 -15.10
C GLU A 59 4.80 6.82 -14.17
N ALA A 60 4.02 7.91 -14.17
CA ALA A 60 4.25 9.04 -13.27
C ALA A 60 4.13 8.63 -11.79
N LEU A 61 3.16 7.77 -11.43
CA LEU A 61 3.02 7.23 -10.07
C LEU A 61 4.21 6.36 -9.67
N VAL A 62 4.74 5.54 -10.59
CA VAL A 62 5.93 4.73 -10.35
C VAL A 62 7.17 5.62 -10.16
N ALA A 63 7.30 6.69 -10.95
CA ALA A 63 8.38 7.67 -10.76
C ALA A 63 8.30 8.37 -9.39
N GLU A 64 7.11 8.83 -8.99
CA GLU A 64 6.85 9.40 -7.66
C GLU A 64 7.20 8.39 -6.54
N ALA A 65 6.84 7.12 -6.73
CA ALA A 65 7.17 6.05 -5.80
C ALA A 65 8.69 5.82 -5.64
N ARG A 66 9.45 5.90 -6.73
CA ARG A 66 10.92 5.80 -6.68
C ARG A 66 11.55 7.00 -5.97
N GLU A 67 11.05 8.20 -6.22
CA GLU A 67 11.50 9.41 -5.52
C GLU A 67 11.24 9.30 -4.01
N ALA A 68 10.02 8.91 -3.64
CA ALA A 68 9.62 8.63 -2.26
C ALA A 68 10.52 7.60 -1.58
N ALA A 69 10.86 6.53 -2.31
CA ALA A 69 11.76 5.48 -1.82
C ALA A 69 13.16 6.05 -1.55
N GLY A 70 13.68 6.88 -2.45
CA GLY A 70 14.96 7.59 -2.30
C GLY A 70 14.98 8.53 -1.09
N GLN A 71 13.83 9.11 -0.73
CA GLN A 71 13.66 9.94 0.47
C GLN A 71 13.45 9.12 1.76
N GLY A 72 13.44 7.79 1.68
CA GLY A 72 13.22 6.91 2.83
C GLY A 72 11.75 6.75 3.24
N GLN A 73 10.80 7.34 2.50
CA GLN A 73 9.36 7.21 2.74
C GLN A 73 8.81 5.88 2.21
N ARG A 74 9.40 4.76 2.63
CA ARG A 74 9.17 3.42 2.04
C ARG A 74 7.70 2.99 2.07
N SER A 75 6.95 3.33 3.12
CA SER A 75 5.53 2.93 3.18
C SER A 75 4.68 3.65 2.14
N TRP A 76 4.96 4.93 1.88
CA TRP A 76 4.23 5.73 0.89
C TRP A 76 4.66 5.35 -0.53
N ALA A 77 5.97 5.17 -0.74
CA ALA A 77 6.53 4.63 -1.97
C ALA A 77 5.85 3.31 -2.39
N TYR A 78 5.72 2.35 -1.46
CA TYR A 78 5.06 1.07 -1.76
C TYR A 78 3.62 1.25 -2.23
N ALA A 79 2.85 2.09 -1.54
CA ALA A 79 1.47 2.36 -1.90
C ALA A 79 1.34 2.96 -3.32
N LYS A 80 2.23 3.90 -3.67
CA LYS A 80 2.30 4.51 -5.00
C LYS A 80 2.71 3.52 -6.08
N PHE A 81 3.67 2.64 -5.79
CA PHE A 81 4.03 1.53 -6.68
C PHE A 81 2.84 0.63 -6.98
N CYS A 82 2.09 0.21 -5.96
CA CYS A 82 0.89 -0.62 -6.16
C CYS A 82 -0.16 0.08 -7.04
N GLN A 83 -0.41 1.36 -6.79
CA GLN A 83 -1.38 2.14 -7.56
C GLN A 83 -0.95 2.33 -9.02
N GLY A 84 0.34 2.62 -9.27
CA GLY A 84 0.89 2.74 -10.62
C GLY A 84 0.82 1.41 -11.37
N LEU A 85 1.21 0.31 -10.73
CA LEU A 85 1.15 -1.04 -11.30
C LEU A 85 -0.29 -1.47 -11.64
N GLU A 86 -1.27 -1.15 -10.79
CA GLU A 86 -2.68 -1.45 -11.06
C GLU A 86 -3.16 -0.77 -12.35
N LEU A 87 -2.86 0.52 -12.53
CA LEU A 87 -3.22 1.26 -13.75
C LEU A 87 -2.52 0.68 -15.00
N LEU A 88 -1.23 0.36 -14.89
CA LEU A 88 -0.47 -0.19 -16.02
C LEU A 88 -0.94 -1.60 -16.41
N LEU A 89 -1.36 -2.43 -15.43
CA LEU A 89 -1.85 -3.79 -15.69
C LEU A 89 -3.30 -3.79 -16.23
N GLU A 90 -4.17 -2.91 -15.73
CA GLU A 90 -5.54 -2.77 -16.23
C GLU A 90 -5.57 -2.32 -17.71
N ASN A 91 -4.53 -1.60 -18.12
CA ASN A 91 -4.31 -1.13 -19.50
C ASN A 91 -3.21 -1.93 -20.20
N ALA A 92 -2.90 -3.15 -19.80
CA ALA A 92 -1.99 -3.97 -20.59
C ALA A 92 -2.73 -4.48 -21.84
N PRO A 93 -2.12 -4.45 -23.05
CA PRO A 93 -2.74 -5.03 -24.22
C PRO A 93 -2.93 -6.54 -24.00
N PRO A 94 -3.99 -7.16 -24.54
CA PRO A 94 -4.19 -8.61 -24.45
C PRO A 94 -3.01 -9.35 -25.09
N GLU A 95 -2.71 -10.55 -24.58
CA GLU A 95 -1.51 -11.31 -24.96
C GLU A 95 -1.43 -11.61 -26.46
N GLU A 96 -2.58 -11.69 -27.13
CA GLU A 96 -2.68 -11.90 -28.58
C GLU A 96 -2.32 -10.66 -29.43
N ALA A 97 -2.31 -9.46 -28.84
CA ALA A 97 -2.06 -8.19 -29.52
C ALA A 97 -0.63 -7.65 -29.28
N TRP A 98 0.28 -8.48 -28.79
CA TRP A 98 1.61 -8.03 -28.42
C TRP A 98 2.52 -7.82 -29.63
N ASP A 99 2.79 -6.55 -29.89
CA ASP A 99 3.86 -6.07 -30.75
C ASP A 99 5.18 -5.88 -29.99
N GLU A 100 6.21 -5.39 -30.69
CA GLU A 100 7.53 -5.16 -30.11
C GLU A 100 7.50 -4.12 -28.97
N GLU A 101 6.60 -3.14 -29.03
CA GLU A 101 6.35 -2.14 -27.98
C GLU A 101 5.75 -2.80 -26.73
N SER A 102 4.80 -3.72 -26.91
CA SER A 102 4.22 -4.53 -25.83
C SER A 102 5.23 -5.44 -25.13
N VAL A 103 6.30 -5.86 -25.82
CA VAL A 103 7.42 -6.59 -25.18
C VAL A 103 8.15 -5.68 -24.20
N GLN A 104 8.47 -4.45 -24.61
CA GLN A 104 9.17 -3.47 -23.76
C GLN A 104 8.33 -3.10 -22.53
N MET A 105 7.02 -2.87 -22.73
CA MET A 105 6.10 -2.57 -21.63
C MET A 105 6.09 -3.68 -20.56
N ARG A 106 6.10 -4.96 -20.97
CA ARG A 106 6.18 -6.08 -20.01
C ARG A 106 7.50 -6.15 -19.26
N GLN A 107 8.60 -5.83 -19.93
CA GLN A 107 9.91 -5.76 -19.26
C GLN A 107 9.89 -4.65 -18.20
N HIS A 108 9.31 -3.49 -18.51
CA HIS A 108 9.13 -2.41 -17.53
C HIS A 108 8.21 -2.84 -16.37
N LEU A 109 7.05 -3.43 -16.66
CA LEU A 109 6.11 -3.94 -15.66
C LEU A 109 6.78 -4.95 -14.71
N SER A 110 7.51 -5.92 -15.26
CA SER A 110 8.19 -6.93 -14.43
C SER A 110 9.29 -6.32 -13.56
N ALA A 111 10.04 -5.32 -14.07
CA ALA A 111 10.99 -4.57 -13.26
C ALA A 111 10.31 -3.78 -12.13
N TYR A 112 9.20 -3.10 -12.41
CA TYR A 112 8.43 -2.35 -11.40
C TYR A 112 7.86 -3.27 -10.32
N MET A 113 7.37 -4.46 -10.67
CA MET A 113 6.89 -5.44 -9.71
C MET A 113 8.02 -5.92 -8.78
N GLN A 114 9.20 -6.22 -9.34
CA GLN A 114 10.37 -6.61 -8.55
C GLN A 114 10.79 -5.49 -7.56
N GLU A 115 10.82 -4.24 -8.02
CA GLU A 115 11.12 -3.09 -7.15
C GLU A 115 10.11 -2.95 -6.00
N ALA A 116 8.82 -3.13 -6.29
CA ALA A 116 7.77 -3.09 -5.28
C ALA A 116 7.92 -4.24 -4.25
N GLU A 117 8.28 -5.44 -4.71
CA GLU A 117 8.57 -6.59 -3.83
C GLU A 117 9.78 -6.35 -2.93
N ASP A 118 10.88 -5.83 -3.47
CA ASP A 118 12.07 -5.49 -2.70
C ASP A 118 11.75 -4.43 -1.63
N LEU A 119 10.93 -3.45 -1.99
CA LEU A 119 10.51 -2.38 -1.10
C LEU A 119 9.58 -2.89 0.01
N LYS A 120 8.70 -3.84 -0.29
CA LYS A 120 7.89 -4.57 0.70
C LYS A 120 8.75 -5.40 1.65
N ALA A 121 9.70 -6.18 1.11
CA ALA A 121 10.62 -6.97 1.92
C ALA A 121 11.44 -6.08 2.87
N SER A 122 11.83 -4.89 2.39
CA SER A 122 12.50 -3.87 3.19
C SER A 122 11.62 -3.34 4.33
N LEU A 123 10.32 -3.11 4.08
CA LEU A 123 9.35 -2.73 5.10
C LEU A 123 9.17 -3.83 6.15
N ASP A 124 9.01 -5.08 5.72
CA ASP A 124 8.82 -6.23 6.62
C ASP A 124 10.08 -6.46 7.48
N ASN A 125 11.27 -6.36 6.90
CA ASN A 125 12.54 -6.49 7.63
C ASN A 125 12.76 -5.34 8.63
N SER A 126 12.39 -4.11 8.27
CA SER A 126 12.46 -2.97 9.19
C SER A 126 11.55 -3.15 10.40
N TRP A 127 10.38 -3.76 10.19
CA TRP A 127 9.45 -4.12 11.23
C TRP A 127 10.02 -5.21 12.15
N THR A 128 10.62 -6.28 11.60
CA THR A 128 11.20 -7.37 12.40
C THR A 128 12.42 -6.90 13.21
N THR A 129 13.31 -6.10 12.60
CA THR A 129 14.55 -5.63 13.24
C THR A 129 14.25 -4.76 14.46
N TRP A 130 13.28 -3.85 14.35
CA TRP A 130 12.84 -3.04 15.50
C TRP A 130 12.21 -3.91 16.59
N SER A 131 11.42 -4.91 16.20
CA SER A 131 10.76 -5.82 17.15
C SER A 131 11.76 -6.66 17.96
N SER A 132 12.84 -7.14 17.33
CA SER A 132 13.86 -7.97 17.99
C SER A 132 14.79 -7.20 18.92
N GLN A 133 14.96 -5.88 18.75
CA GLN A 133 15.85 -5.09 19.60
C GLN A 133 15.26 -4.82 21.00
N ALA A 134 13.96 -5.04 21.19
CA ALA A 134 13.28 -4.85 22.48
C ALA A 134 13.48 -6.01 23.49
N ASP A 135 14.16 -7.10 23.10
CA ASP A 135 14.35 -8.29 23.96
C ASP A 135 15.82 -8.57 24.33
N VAL A 136 16.74 -7.66 24.02
CA VAL A 136 18.08 -7.70 24.60
C VAL A 136 18.02 -7.05 25.98
N THR A 137 17.46 -7.80 26.94
CA THR A 137 17.65 -7.50 28.35
C THR A 137 19.15 -7.63 28.66
N PRO A 138 19.82 -6.59 29.20
CA PRO A 138 21.20 -6.73 29.66
C PRO A 138 21.19 -7.68 30.85
N GLU A 139 21.47 -8.94 30.55
CA GLU A 139 21.65 -9.98 31.55
C GLU A 139 22.80 -9.57 32.48
N LYS A 140 22.59 -9.80 33.78
CA LYS A 140 23.63 -9.98 34.80
C LYS A 140 24.11 -8.73 35.53
N SER A 141 23.34 -8.34 36.54
CA SER A 141 23.91 -7.92 37.83
C SER A 141 23.24 -8.70 38.95
N ALA A 142 24.08 -9.38 39.72
CA ALA A 142 23.74 -10.51 40.56
C ALA A 142 23.09 -10.11 41.90
N SER A 143 22.23 -11.01 42.37
CA SER A 143 22.19 -11.51 43.75
C SER A 143 21.84 -10.53 44.88
N MET A 144 20.58 -10.54 45.33
CA MET A 144 20.24 -10.55 46.77
C MET A 144 18.94 -11.33 47.02
N ALA A 145 18.88 -11.91 48.22
CA ALA A 145 18.12 -13.10 48.63
C ALA A 145 16.57 -13.00 48.64
N PRO A 146 15.86 -14.15 48.55
CA PRO A 146 14.41 -14.19 48.62
C PRO A 146 13.88 -14.19 50.07
N SER A 147 13.23 -13.10 50.45
CA SER A 147 12.35 -13.06 51.64
C SER A 147 10.99 -13.66 51.28
N LYS A 148 10.69 -14.82 51.86
CA LYS A 148 9.39 -15.52 51.75
C LYS A 148 8.33 -14.79 52.56
N GLY A 149 7.44 -14.07 51.89
CA GLY A 149 6.17 -13.59 52.45
C GLY A 149 4.99 -14.03 51.56
N PRO A 150 3.90 -14.59 52.11
CA PRO A 150 2.74 -15.03 51.35
C PRO A 150 1.81 -13.84 51.07
N HIS A 151 2.27 -12.88 50.27
CA HIS A 151 1.38 -11.92 49.64
C HIS A 151 1.34 -12.24 48.15
N ARG A 152 0.21 -12.80 47.71
CA ARG A 152 -0.18 -12.97 46.32
C ARG A 152 -0.53 -11.59 45.73
N GLY A 153 0.44 -10.67 45.82
CA GLY A 153 0.37 -9.31 45.31
C GLY A 153 0.96 -9.29 43.92
N VAL A 154 0.25 -8.63 43.00
CA VAL A 154 0.69 -8.33 41.63
C VAL A 154 2.16 -7.90 41.63
N ALA A 155 2.98 -8.54 40.78
CA ALA A 155 4.41 -8.28 40.75
C ALA A 155 4.67 -6.78 40.47
N PRO A 156 5.35 -6.04 41.38
CA PRO A 156 5.54 -4.59 41.26
C PRO A 156 6.32 -4.16 40.00
N GLY A 157 7.01 -5.09 39.35
CA GLY A 157 7.73 -4.84 38.10
C GLY A 157 6.84 -4.56 36.89
N GLN A 158 5.63 -5.13 36.81
CA GLN A 158 4.77 -4.91 35.66
C GLN A 158 4.19 -3.49 35.63
N ASP A 159 3.97 -2.87 36.80
CA ASP A 159 3.42 -1.52 36.88
C ASP A 159 4.42 -0.43 36.53
N THR A 160 5.66 -0.62 36.95
CA THR A 160 6.76 0.26 36.55
C THR A 160 7.02 0.17 35.05
N PHE A 161 7.00 -1.03 34.45
CA PHE A 161 7.11 -1.19 33.01
C PHE A 161 6.01 -0.45 32.24
N LEU A 162 4.73 -0.67 32.59
CA LEU A 162 3.61 0.00 31.93
C LEU A 162 3.72 1.52 32.05
N ARG A 163 4.03 2.02 33.24
CA ARG A 163 4.21 3.45 33.50
C ARG A 163 5.30 4.04 32.60
N ASN A 164 6.45 3.39 32.51
CA ASN A 164 7.56 3.86 31.70
C ASN A 164 7.19 3.89 30.20
N ARG A 165 6.51 2.85 29.71
CA ARG A 165 6.05 2.80 28.30
C ARG A 165 4.98 3.83 27.98
N VAL A 166 4.04 4.08 28.89
CA VAL A 166 3.06 5.15 28.72
C VAL A 166 3.74 6.52 28.70
N ALA A 167 4.71 6.77 29.60
CA ALA A 167 5.45 8.02 29.63
C ALA A 167 6.27 8.25 28.35
N GLU A 168 6.94 7.21 27.84
CA GLU A 168 7.69 7.24 26.58
C GLU A 168 6.77 7.53 25.39
N CYS A 169 5.62 6.85 25.31
CA CYS A 169 4.65 7.08 24.24
C CYS A 169 4.05 8.49 24.33
N GLU A 170 3.76 9.00 25.53
CA GLU A 170 3.30 10.38 25.72
C GLU A 170 4.35 11.40 25.28
N ALA A 171 5.63 11.16 25.54
CA ALA A 171 6.72 12.02 25.06
C ALA A 171 6.78 12.07 23.53
N VAL A 172 6.60 10.92 22.85
CA VAL A 172 6.47 10.87 21.39
C VAL A 172 5.25 11.64 20.89
N MET A 173 4.09 11.50 21.55
CA MET A 173 2.86 12.24 21.22
C MET A 173 3.01 13.76 21.41
N GLN A 174 3.80 14.16 22.40
CA GLN A 174 4.13 15.57 22.62
C GLN A 174 5.04 16.09 21.51
N GLY A 175 6.11 15.37 21.15
CA GLY A 175 6.97 15.76 20.04
C GLY A 175 6.21 15.85 18.71
N ALA A 176 5.34 14.88 18.42
CA ALA A 176 4.45 14.90 17.26
C ALA A 176 3.58 16.17 17.21
N HIS A 177 3.07 16.60 18.36
CA HIS A 177 2.29 17.83 18.44
C HIS A 177 3.14 19.07 18.21
N ASP A 178 4.36 19.10 18.74
CA ASP A 178 5.25 20.24 18.55
C ASP A 178 5.62 20.38 17.06
N LEU A 179 5.78 19.27 16.33
CA LEU A 179 5.94 19.25 14.86
C LEU A 179 4.69 19.78 14.14
N GLU A 180 3.49 19.40 14.61
CA GLU A 180 2.21 19.86 14.06
C GLU A 180 2.07 21.39 14.19
N VAL A 181 2.42 21.93 15.36
CA VAL A 181 2.42 23.39 15.63
C VAL A 181 3.44 24.13 14.76
N GLN A 182 4.55 23.48 14.41
CA GLN A 182 5.57 24.03 13.49
C GLN A 182 5.16 23.94 12.01
N GLY A 183 4.00 23.36 11.70
CA GLY A 183 3.52 23.19 10.33
C GLY A 183 4.07 21.96 9.60
N MET A 184 4.85 21.11 10.29
CA MET A 184 5.35 19.83 9.75
C MET A 184 4.32 18.72 9.96
N ALA A 185 3.19 18.83 9.27
CA ALA A 185 2.03 17.95 9.47
C ALA A 185 2.34 16.47 9.13
N GLU A 186 3.16 16.22 8.12
CA GLU A 186 3.53 14.85 7.72
C GLU A 186 4.41 14.17 8.77
N ASP A 187 5.47 14.84 9.23
CA ASP A 187 6.33 14.32 10.29
C ASP A 187 5.58 14.13 11.60
N ALA A 188 4.71 15.08 11.96
CA ALA A 188 3.80 14.95 13.09
C ALA A 188 2.94 13.69 12.99
N TYR A 189 2.34 13.43 11.83
CA TYR A 189 1.54 12.23 11.60
C TYR A 189 2.36 10.95 11.77
N ASN A 190 3.57 10.90 11.19
CA ASN A 190 4.48 9.76 11.32
C ASN A 190 4.84 9.47 12.78
N GLU A 191 5.13 10.51 13.56
CA GLU A 191 5.41 10.44 14.99
C GLU A 191 4.20 9.97 15.80
N TYR A 192 2.99 10.45 15.48
CA TYR A 192 1.75 9.96 16.09
C TYR A 192 1.54 8.47 15.81
N CYS A 193 1.71 8.02 14.57
CA CYS A 193 1.62 6.61 14.21
C CYS A 193 2.68 5.76 14.92
N ARG A 194 3.90 6.28 15.09
CA ARG A 194 4.97 5.61 15.83
C ARG A 194 4.60 5.43 17.30
N GLY A 195 4.19 6.51 17.98
CA GLY A 195 3.79 6.46 19.39
C GLY A 195 2.60 5.51 19.64
N LEU A 196 1.60 5.51 18.74
CA LEU A 196 0.46 4.62 18.85
C LEU A 196 0.89 3.16 18.69
N ARG A 197 1.67 2.82 17.67
CA ARG A 197 2.16 1.45 17.45
C ARG A 197 2.97 0.93 18.64
N ASN A 198 3.87 1.74 19.18
CA ASN A 198 4.66 1.39 20.36
C ASN A 198 3.76 1.08 21.57
N PHE A 199 2.75 1.92 21.80
CA PHE A 199 1.80 1.70 22.90
C PHE A 199 0.97 0.42 22.72
N GLN A 200 0.48 0.16 21.50
CA GLN A 200 -0.26 -1.06 21.19
C GLN A 200 0.58 -2.31 21.45
N GLN A 201 1.83 -2.32 20.99
CA GLN A 201 2.76 -3.42 21.19
C GLN A 201 3.05 -3.68 22.67
N ALA A 202 3.38 -2.63 23.44
CA ALA A 202 3.64 -2.75 24.87
C ALA A 202 2.42 -3.30 25.63
N THR A 203 1.22 -2.86 25.25
CA THR A 203 -0.04 -3.31 25.86
C THR A 203 -0.33 -4.78 25.52
N ARG A 204 -0.08 -5.20 24.27
CA ARG A 204 -0.23 -6.61 23.84
C ARG A 204 0.76 -7.52 24.55
N LYS A 205 2.04 -7.15 24.62
CA LYS A 205 3.09 -7.91 25.33
C LYS A 205 2.70 -8.18 26.78
N MET A 206 2.21 -7.16 27.48
CA MET A 206 1.72 -7.35 28.86
C MET A 206 0.44 -8.18 28.96
N GLY A 207 -0.42 -8.13 27.94
CA GLY A 207 -1.61 -8.98 27.84
C GLY A 207 -1.26 -10.46 27.73
N GLU A 208 -0.16 -10.78 27.06
CA GLU A 208 0.37 -12.15 26.96
C GLU A 208 0.96 -12.65 28.29
N GLU A 209 1.64 -11.77 29.03
CA GLU A 209 2.24 -12.09 30.34
C GLU A 209 1.21 -12.17 31.48
N THR A 210 0.06 -11.51 31.34
CA THR A 210 -0.91 -11.35 32.43
C THR A 210 -2.10 -12.27 32.26
N SER A 211 -2.37 -13.15 33.25
CA SER A 211 -3.54 -14.04 33.20
C SER A 211 -4.89 -13.33 33.41
N ASN A 212 -4.88 -12.08 33.90
CA ASN A 212 -6.08 -11.29 34.20
C ASN A 212 -6.17 -10.03 33.31
N ALA A 213 -6.86 -10.17 32.17
CA ALA A 213 -7.05 -9.09 31.21
C ALA A 213 -7.80 -7.87 31.80
N GLU A 214 -8.77 -8.08 32.69
CA GLU A 214 -9.49 -6.96 33.32
C GLU A 214 -8.60 -6.12 34.24
N ALA A 215 -7.74 -6.78 35.02
CA ALA A 215 -6.80 -6.08 35.89
C ALA A 215 -5.80 -5.25 35.08
N LEU A 216 -5.29 -5.82 33.98
CA LEU A 216 -4.43 -5.10 33.05
C LEU A 216 -5.17 -3.92 32.42
N LYS A 217 -6.42 -4.11 31.96
CA LYS A 217 -7.25 -3.03 31.41
C LYS A 217 -7.38 -1.86 32.39
N ARG A 218 -7.70 -2.13 33.66
CA ARG A 218 -7.83 -1.07 34.69
C ARG A 218 -6.50 -0.33 34.91
N ARG A 219 -5.38 -1.03 34.87
CA ARG A 219 -4.04 -0.41 34.99
C ARG A 219 -3.71 0.45 33.78
N VAL A 220 -3.99 -0.03 32.57
CA VAL A 220 -3.83 0.74 31.33
C VAL A 220 -4.71 1.99 31.36
N ASP A 221 -5.99 1.85 31.72
CA ASP A 221 -6.92 2.97 31.87
C ASP A 221 -6.41 4.00 32.92
N PHE A 222 -5.85 3.52 34.05
CA PHE A 222 -5.27 4.38 35.09
C PHE A 222 -4.05 5.18 34.62
N HIS A 223 -3.12 4.56 33.88
CA HIS A 223 -1.94 5.27 33.38
C HIS A 223 -2.29 6.18 32.19
N LEU A 224 -3.23 5.78 31.32
CA LEU A 224 -3.73 6.65 30.24
C LEU A 224 -4.45 7.90 30.77
N ALA A 225 -5.04 7.85 31.96
CA ALA A 225 -5.59 9.05 32.59
C ALA A 225 -4.52 10.12 32.89
N LYS A 226 -3.24 9.74 32.95
CA LYS A 226 -2.09 10.65 33.16
C LYS A 226 -1.40 11.07 31.86
N ALA A 227 -1.82 10.52 30.72
CA ALA A 227 -1.22 10.72 29.40
C ALA A 227 -2.33 11.19 28.43
N PRO A 228 -2.79 12.46 28.55
CA PRO A 228 -3.97 12.94 27.85
C PRO A 228 -3.81 12.92 26.33
N ARG A 229 -2.63 13.21 25.79
CA ARG A 229 -2.43 13.26 24.33
C ARG A 229 -2.46 11.86 23.72
N LEU A 230 -1.78 10.91 24.35
CA LEU A 230 -1.85 9.51 23.97
C LEU A 230 -3.30 9.01 24.03
N LYS A 231 -4.02 9.31 25.12
CA LYS A 231 -5.43 8.92 25.27
C LYS A 231 -6.31 9.52 24.18
N GLU A 232 -6.18 10.80 23.89
CA GLU A 232 -6.93 11.49 22.83
C GLU A 232 -6.66 10.86 21.45
N ARG A 233 -5.39 10.59 21.13
CA ARG A 233 -5.00 9.99 19.85
C ARG A 233 -5.49 8.54 19.71
N ILE A 234 -5.52 7.75 20.78
CA ILE A 234 -6.13 6.41 20.78
C ILE A 234 -7.62 6.50 20.42
N ILE A 235 -8.36 7.43 21.04
CA ILE A 235 -9.79 7.63 20.78
C ILE A 235 -10.01 8.09 19.33
N LYS A 236 -9.21 9.06 18.85
CA LYS A 236 -9.27 9.58 17.48
C LYS A 236 -8.99 8.51 16.42
N ALA A 237 -8.13 7.54 16.75
CA ALA A 237 -7.86 6.38 15.89
C ALA A 237 -8.97 5.30 15.92
N GLY A 238 -10.06 5.52 16.66
CA GLY A 238 -11.15 4.54 16.79
C GLY A 238 -10.77 3.33 17.64
N LEU A 239 -9.70 3.43 18.42
CA LEU A 239 -9.20 2.33 19.25
C LEU A 239 -9.75 2.48 20.68
N SER A 240 -10.17 1.35 21.26
CA SER A 240 -10.52 1.28 22.68
C SER A 240 -9.47 0.49 23.44
N THR A 241 -9.31 0.74 24.74
CA THR A 241 -8.37 -0.04 25.59
C THR A 241 -8.72 -1.52 25.61
N THR A 242 -10.00 -1.87 25.43
CA THR A 242 -10.45 -3.24 25.25
C THR A 242 -9.93 -3.83 23.93
N SER A 243 -10.05 -3.10 22.82
CA SER A 243 -9.58 -3.55 21.49
C SER A 243 -8.07 -3.80 21.45
N LEU A 244 -7.30 -3.09 22.29
CA LEU A 244 -5.84 -3.25 22.38
C LEU A 244 -5.41 -4.56 23.04
N LEU A 245 -6.23 -5.07 23.95
CA LEU A 245 -5.94 -6.26 24.74
C LEU A 245 -6.45 -7.55 24.07
N VAL A 246 -7.32 -7.44 23.07
CA VAL A 246 -7.80 -8.59 22.30
C VAL A 246 -6.71 -9.01 21.32
N THR A 247 -6.06 -10.13 21.60
CA THR A 247 -5.08 -10.73 20.68
C THR A 247 -5.83 -11.24 19.43
N PRO A 248 -5.50 -10.76 18.22
CA PRO A 248 -6.23 -11.15 17.00
C PRO A 248 -6.12 -12.65 16.65
N GLY A 249 -5.26 -13.42 17.32
CA GLY A 249 -5.05 -14.84 17.04
C GLY A 249 -5.86 -15.82 17.91
N ARG A 250 -6.71 -15.36 18.84
CA ARG A 250 -7.48 -16.26 19.72
C ARG A 250 -8.99 -16.18 19.56
N GLN A 251 -9.46 -15.62 18.44
CA GLN A 251 -10.75 -16.06 17.93
C GLN A 251 -10.56 -17.54 17.59
N LYS A 252 -11.01 -18.43 18.49
CA LYS A 252 -11.33 -19.81 18.07
C LYS A 252 -12.03 -19.65 16.74
N PRO A 253 -11.58 -20.29 15.65
CA PRO A 253 -12.28 -20.22 14.37
C PRO A 253 -13.73 -20.39 14.73
N GLN A 254 -14.48 -19.29 14.58
CA GLN A 254 -15.86 -19.24 14.97
C GLN A 254 -16.44 -20.30 14.09
N GLN A 255 -16.66 -21.47 14.69
CA GLN A 255 -16.90 -22.72 14.01
C GLN A 255 -17.95 -22.34 13.00
N ASP A 256 -17.52 -22.35 11.73
CA ASP A 256 -18.34 -21.92 10.62
C ASP A 256 -19.61 -22.73 10.80
N GLN A 257 -20.63 -22.07 11.35
CA GLN A 257 -21.97 -22.60 11.33
C GLN A 257 -22.28 -22.42 9.87
N GLY A 258 -21.82 -23.41 9.09
CA GLY A 258 -22.00 -23.46 7.66
C GLY A 258 -23.45 -23.16 7.37
N PRO A 259 -23.73 -22.59 6.18
CA PRO A 259 -25.01 -22.00 5.83
C PRO A 259 -26.13 -22.83 6.43
N ARG A 260 -26.78 -22.26 7.46
CA ARG A 260 -27.90 -22.92 8.15
C ARG A 260 -28.84 -23.35 7.03
N PRO A 261 -29.10 -24.67 6.85
CA PRO A 261 -30.02 -25.10 5.82
C PRO A 261 -31.34 -24.35 6.00
N PRO A 262 -31.98 -23.90 4.91
CA PRO A 262 -33.24 -23.18 5.00
C PRO A 262 -34.19 -24.00 5.86
N SER A 263 -34.57 -23.44 7.01
CA SER A 263 -35.49 -24.10 7.93
C SER A 263 -36.79 -24.32 7.17
N THR A 264 -37.03 -25.58 6.81
CA THR A 264 -38.24 -26.02 6.15
C THR A 264 -39.41 -25.58 7.04
N PRO A 265 -40.38 -24.81 6.50
CA PRO A 265 -41.55 -24.44 7.26
C PRO A 265 -42.29 -25.70 7.72
N PRO A 266 -42.80 -25.75 8.96
CA PRO A 266 -43.57 -26.89 9.44
C PRO A 266 -44.79 -27.13 8.52
N PRO A 267 -45.15 -28.40 8.26
CA PRO A 267 -46.29 -28.73 7.41
C PRO A 267 -47.56 -28.08 7.97
N GLN A 268 -48.20 -27.24 7.15
CA GLN A 268 -49.49 -26.66 7.49
C GLN A 268 -50.53 -27.77 7.64
N PRO A 269 -51.33 -27.78 8.72
CA PRO A 269 -52.41 -28.75 8.86
C PRO A 269 -53.44 -28.54 7.74
N ALA A 270 -53.74 -29.64 7.04
CA ALA A 270 -54.68 -29.69 5.94
C ALA A 270 -56.03 -29.09 6.36
N ARG A 271 -56.40 -27.95 5.76
CA ARG A 271 -57.74 -27.39 5.88
C ARG A 271 -58.71 -28.30 5.13
N SER A 272 -59.44 -29.08 5.91
CA SER A 272 -60.64 -29.83 5.53
C SER A 272 -61.63 -28.91 4.82
N ARG A 273 -61.80 -29.12 3.51
CA ARG A 273 -62.88 -28.57 2.69
C ARG A 273 -64.20 -29.24 3.08
N SER A 274 -65.12 -28.48 3.65
CA SER A 274 -66.52 -28.88 3.81
C SER A 274 -67.25 -28.88 2.45
N PRO A 275 -68.12 -29.86 2.17
CA PRO A 275 -68.90 -29.90 0.95
C PRO A 275 -70.07 -28.91 0.99
N VAL A 276 -70.19 -28.10 -0.07
CA VAL A 276 -71.38 -27.28 -0.36
C VAL A 276 -72.50 -28.21 -0.79
N LYS A 277 -73.60 -28.23 -0.02
CA LYS A 277 -74.86 -28.87 -0.42
C LYS A 277 -75.53 -27.98 -1.47
N ARG A 278 -75.97 -28.62 -2.56
CA ARG A 278 -76.86 -28.05 -3.57
C ARG A 278 -78.30 -28.00 -3.07
#